data_AF-A0AAJ2C7L9-F1
#
_entry.id   AF-A0AAJ2C7L9-F1
#
_cell.length_a   1.000
_cell.length_b   1.000
_cell.length_c   1.000
_cell.angle_alpha   90.00
_cell.angle_beta   90.00
_cell.angle_gamma   90.00
#
_symmetry.space_group_name_H-M   'P 1'
#
loop_
_entity.id
_entity.type
_entity.pdbx_description
1 polymer ?
#
loop_
_entity_poly.entity_id
_entity_poly.type
_entity_poly.pdbx_seq_one_letter_code
_entity_poly.pdbx_strand_id
1 'polypeptide(L)'
;MKIPETNGLIDNIYKYVQTYVEIAKLEVEERVQETIKKLIIGAILVLSGLLLLLFFLLTLALFLNHVFKSEYLGFLVVTVLLAIVITFVFYLGKKLLKPDTITESIEVETQSTFQEN
;
A
#
# COMPACT_ATOMS: atom_id res chain seq x y z
N MET A 1 -1.74 16.47 66.02
CA MET A 1 -1.62 16.87 64.60
C MET A 1 -1.71 15.60 63.76
N LYS A 2 -2.66 15.52 62.83
CA LYS A 2 -2.96 14.33 62.03
C LYS A 2 -2.58 14.65 60.58
N ILE A 3 -1.59 13.94 60.05
CA ILE A 3 -1.12 14.10 58.67
C ILE A 3 -2.25 13.67 57.71
N PRO A 4 -2.70 14.52 56.78
CA PRO A 4 -3.70 14.12 55.80
C PRO A 4 -3.03 13.22 54.75
N GLU A 5 -3.65 12.06 54.58
CA GLU A 5 -3.41 11.01 53.59
C GLU A 5 -3.21 11.58 52.17
N THR A 6 -1.97 11.86 51.77
CA THR A 6 -1.56 12.19 50.39
C THR A 6 -1.69 11.01 49.41
N ASN A 7 -1.96 9.83 49.95
CA ASN A 7 -2.00 8.55 49.25
C ASN A 7 -3.23 8.44 48.34
N GLY A 8 -4.37 9.05 48.73
CA GLY A 8 -5.63 8.94 48.00
C GLY A 8 -5.68 9.72 46.68
N LEU A 9 -4.94 10.82 46.54
CA LEU A 9 -4.91 11.59 45.29
C LEU A 9 -4.02 10.93 44.24
N ILE A 10 -2.89 10.38 44.68
CA ILE A 10 -1.95 9.65 43.82
C ILE A 10 -2.61 8.35 43.30
N ASP A 11 -3.39 7.66 44.14
CA ASP A 11 -4.11 6.44 43.77
C ASP A 11 -5.22 6.68 42.72
N ASN A 12 -5.90 7.83 42.80
CA ASN A 12 -6.89 8.22 41.78
C ASN A 12 -6.25 8.60 40.44
N ILE A 13 -5.13 9.31 40.45
CA ILE A 13 -4.35 9.61 39.23
C ILE A 13 -3.84 8.30 38.62
N TYR A 14 -3.37 7.37 39.45
CA TYR A 14 -2.88 6.06 39.00
C TYR A 14 -3.98 5.25 38.30
N LYS A 15 -5.19 5.19 38.87
CA LYS A 15 -6.36 4.58 38.22
C LYS A 15 -6.69 5.21 36.87
N TYR A 16 -6.65 6.54 36.79
CA TYR A 16 -6.99 7.27 35.57
C TYR A 16 -5.98 7.00 34.46
N VAL A 17 -4.68 7.02 34.79
CA VAL A 17 -3.59 6.63 33.86
C VAL A 17 -3.75 5.18 33.42
N GLN A 18 -4.12 4.28 34.33
CA GLN A 18 -4.33 2.87 34.01
C GLN A 18 -5.46 2.67 33.00
N THR A 19 -6.58 3.39 33.14
CA THR A 19 -7.68 3.36 32.16
C THR A 19 -7.25 3.89 30.79
N TYR A 20 -6.46 4.96 30.71
CA TYR A 20 -5.96 5.44 29.41
C TYR A 20 -5.02 4.46 28.72
N VAL A 21 -4.17 3.76 29.47
CA VAL A 21 -3.31 2.72 28.92
C VAL A 21 -4.14 1.55 28.37
N GLU A 22 -5.22 1.20 29.06
CA GLU A 22 -6.13 0.14 28.63
C GLU A 22 -6.90 0.53 27.36
N ILE A 23 -7.41 1.76 27.28
CA ILE A 23 -8.04 2.31 26.07
C ILE A 23 -7.04 2.38 24.91
N ALA A 24 -5.82 2.87 25.15
CA ALA A 24 -4.77 2.97 24.12
C ALA A 24 -4.38 1.59 23.56
N LYS A 25 -4.29 0.57 24.41
CA LYS A 25 -4.01 -0.81 23.98
C LYS A 25 -5.13 -1.35 23.09
N LEU A 26 -6.38 -1.11 23.48
CA LEU A 26 -7.55 -1.55 22.72
C LEU A 26 -7.60 -0.91 21.33
N GLU A 27 -7.35 0.39 21.25
CA GLU A 27 -7.39 1.15 20.00
C GLU A 27 -6.24 0.77 19.05
N VAL A 28 -5.05 0.49 19.59
CA VAL A 28 -3.92 -0.03 18.81
C VAL A 28 -4.26 -1.41 18.24
N GLU A 29 -4.85 -2.30 19.04
CA GLU A 29 -5.21 -3.64 18.60
C GLU A 29 -6.25 -3.60 17.47
N GLU A 30 -7.28 -2.76 17.61
CA GLU A 30 -8.32 -2.61 16.59
C GLU A 30 -7.76 -2.08 15.26
N ARG A 31 -6.92 -1.04 15.30
CA ARG A 31 -6.27 -0.47 14.09
C ARG A 31 -5.33 -1.47 13.42
N VAL A 32 -4.58 -2.26 14.20
CA VAL A 32 -3.70 -3.31 13.68
C VAL A 32 -4.51 -4.43 13.03
N GLN A 33 -5.58 -4.89 13.68
CA GLN A 33 -6.44 -5.94 13.14
C GLN A 33 -7.14 -5.51 11.85
N GLU A 34 -7.66 -4.29 11.77
CA GLU A 34 -8.27 -3.78 10.52
C GLU A 34 -7.26 -3.69 9.38
N THR A 35 -6.05 -3.21 9.66
CA THR A 35 -4.99 -3.08 8.64
C THR A 35 -4.57 -4.45 8.11
N ILE A 36 -4.36 -5.42 9.00
CA ILE A 36 -4.01 -6.79 8.64
C ILE A 36 -5.13 -7.45 7.82
N LYS A 37 -6.40 -7.30 8.23
CA LYS A 37 -7.54 -7.84 7.48
C LYS A 37 -7.59 -7.31 6.04
N LYS A 38 -7.46 -5.99 5.86
CA LYS A 38 -7.43 -5.37 4.53
C LYS A 38 -6.25 -5.86 3.69
N LEU A 39 -5.08 -6.02 4.30
CA LEU A 39 -3.88 -6.55 3.62
C LEU A 39 -4.08 -7.99 3.16
N ILE A 40 -4.61 -8.87 4.02
CA ILE A 40 -4.86 -10.28 3.71
C ILE A 40 -5.86 -10.42 2.55
N ILE A 41 -6.98 -9.71 2.64
CA ILE A 41 -8.03 -9.75 1.61
C ILE A 41 -7.48 -9.19 0.29
N GLY A 42 -6.75 -8.07 0.34
CA GLY A 42 -6.09 -7.49 -0.82
C GLY A 42 -5.07 -8.44 -1.46
N ALA A 43 -4.22 -9.08 -0.65
CA ALA A 43 -3.22 -10.04 -1.11
C ALA A 43 -3.87 -11.26 -1.78
N ILE A 44 -4.93 -11.81 -1.18
CA ILE A 44 -5.68 -12.94 -1.75
C ILE A 44 -6.34 -12.54 -3.07
N LEU A 45 -6.94 -11.35 -3.15
CA LEU A 45 -7.58 -10.87 -4.37
C LEU A 45 -6.57 -10.67 -5.50
N VAL A 46 -5.43 -10.04 -5.20
CA VAL A 46 -4.34 -9.84 -6.16
C VAL A 46 -3.76 -11.18 -6.61
N LEU A 47 -3.48 -12.08 -5.67
CA LEU A 47 -2.93 -13.39 -5.99
C LEU A 47 -3.89 -14.23 -6.84
N SER A 48 -5.18 -14.25 -6.46
CA SER A 48 -6.22 -14.96 -7.22
C SER A 48 -6.40 -14.37 -8.62
N GLY A 49 -6.41 -13.05 -8.75
CA GLY A 49 -6.49 -12.37 -10.05
C GLY A 49 -5.25 -12.64 -10.92
N LEU A 50 -4.05 -12.62 -10.34
CA LEU A 50 -2.81 -12.93 -11.04
C LEU A 50 -2.79 -14.37 -11.54
N LEU A 51 -3.24 -15.32 -10.71
CA LEU A 51 -3.32 -16.73 -11.08
C LEU A 51 -4.31 -16.95 -12.22
N LEU A 52 -5.50 -16.34 -12.13
CA LEU A 52 -6.52 -16.42 -13.17
C LEU A 52 -6.01 -15.83 -14.49
N LEU A 53 -5.34 -14.68 -14.43
CA LEU A 53 -4.71 -14.06 -15.60
C LEU A 53 -3.68 -15.01 -16.21
N LEU A 54 -2.80 -15.61 -15.41
CA LEU A 54 -1.79 -16.56 -15.87
C LEU A 54 -2.42 -17.76 -16.58
N PHE A 55 -3.44 -18.37 -15.98
CA PHE A 55 -4.19 -19.48 -16.58
C PHE A 55 -4.90 -19.06 -17.87
N PHE A 56 -5.46 -17.85 -17.91
CA PHE A 56 -6.09 -17.31 -19.11
C PHE A 56 -5.10 -17.14 -20.26
N LEU A 57 -3.92 -16.57 -19.98
CA LEU A 57 -2.81 -16.45 -20.93
C LEU A 57 -2.38 -17.83 -21.46
N LEU A 58 -2.22 -18.80 -20.56
CA LEU A 58 -1.79 -20.14 -20.92
C LEU A 58 -2.84 -20.86 -21.78
N THR A 59 -4.12 -20.71 -21.43
CA THR A 59 -5.24 -21.26 -22.19
C THR A 59 -5.30 -20.64 -23.59
N LEU A 60 -5.13 -19.31 -23.69
CA LEU A 60 -5.13 -18.62 -24.97
C LEU A 60 -3.94 -19.05 -25.85
N ALA A 61 -2.78 -19.28 -25.25
CA ALA A 61 -1.59 -19.78 -25.93
C ALA A 61 -1.74 -21.21 -26.45
N LEU A 62 -2.30 -22.11 -25.63
CA LEU A 62 -2.61 -23.48 -26.04
C LEU A 62 -3.68 -23.51 -27.14
N PHE A 63 -4.69 -22.65 -27.03
CA PHE A 63 -5.73 -22.51 -28.04
C PHE A 63 -5.14 -22.04 -29.38
N LEU A 64 -4.29 -21.00 -29.37
CA LEU A 64 -3.59 -20.54 -30.57
C LEU A 64 -2.64 -21.60 -31.15
N ASN A 65 -1.92 -22.33 -30.29
CA ASN A 65 -1.06 -23.44 -30.71
C ASN A 65 -1.85 -24.52 -31.47
N HIS A 66 -3.04 -24.86 -30.97
CA HIS A 66 -3.89 -25.87 -31.60
C HIS A 66 -4.43 -25.42 -32.97
N VAL A 67 -4.72 -24.11 -33.13
CA VAL A 67 -5.19 -23.55 -34.41
C VAL A 67 -4.07 -23.45 -35.46
N PHE A 68 -2.84 -23.12 -35.05
CA PHE A 68 -1.73 -22.91 -35.97
C PHE A 68 -0.90 -24.16 -36.31
N LYS A 69 -1.15 -25.32 -35.67
CA LYS A 69 -0.41 -26.59 -35.89
C LYS A 69 1.12 -26.48 -35.71
N SER A 70 1.62 -25.45 -35.02
CA SER A 70 3.06 -25.22 -34.84
C SER A 70 3.34 -24.70 -33.42
N GLU A 71 4.11 -25.48 -32.66
CA GLU A 71 4.37 -25.34 -31.21
C GLU A 71 4.97 -23.99 -30.80
N TYR A 72 5.68 -23.33 -31.72
CA TYR A 72 6.41 -22.09 -31.45
C TYR A 72 5.53 -20.84 -31.36
N LEU A 73 4.42 -20.79 -32.09
CA LEU A 73 3.61 -19.56 -32.17
C LEU A 73 2.78 -19.31 -30.92
N GLY A 74 2.33 -20.37 -30.24
CA GLY A 74 1.63 -20.25 -28.96
C GLY A 74 2.52 -19.62 -27.88
N PHE A 75 3.80 -20.02 -27.82
CA PHE A 75 4.74 -19.50 -26.84
C PHE A 75 5.19 -18.05 -27.12
N LEU A 76 5.24 -17.66 -28.40
CA LEU A 76 5.55 -16.29 -28.80
C LEU A 76 4.48 -15.31 -28.27
N VAL A 77 3.20 -15.70 -28.31
CA VAL A 77 2.10 -14.88 -27.77
C VAL A 77 2.19 -14.75 -26.25
N VAL A 78 2.52 -15.82 -25.52
CA VAL A 78 2.76 -15.74 -24.06
C VAL A 78 3.89 -14.77 -23.76
N THR A 79 4.99 -14.87 -24.51
CA THR A 79 6.17 -14.01 -24.32
C THR A 79 5.83 -12.53 -24.55
N VAL A 80 5.05 -12.21 -25.59
CA VAL A 80 4.57 -10.84 -25.86
C VAL A 80 3.63 -10.35 -24.75
N LEU A 81 2.70 -11.19 -24.28
CA LEU A 81 1.78 -10.80 -23.21
C LEU A 81 2.50 -10.56 -21.88
N LEU A 82 3.47 -11.41 -21.56
CA LEU A 82 4.29 -11.28 -20.35
C LEU A 82 5.19 -10.03 -20.43
N ALA A 83 5.73 -9.72 -21.61
CA ALA A 83 6.46 -8.46 -21.86
C ALA A 83 5.56 -7.22 -21.69
N ILE A 84 4.29 -7.30 -22.11
CA ILE A 84 3.30 -6.22 -21.90
C ILE A 84 3.02 -6.03 -20.41
N VAL A 85 2.80 -7.11 -19.66
CA VAL A 85 2.56 -7.03 -18.21
C VAL A 85 3.77 -6.44 -17.49
N ILE A 86 4.99 -6.89 -17.81
CA ILE A 86 6.22 -6.32 -17.25
C ILE A 86 6.34 -4.84 -17.59
N THR A 87 6.09 -4.45 -18.85
CA THR A 87 6.14 -3.05 -19.27
C THR A 87 5.11 -2.21 -18.53
N PHE A 88 3.90 -2.73 -18.34
CA PHE A 88 2.82 -2.05 -17.62
C PHE A 88 3.16 -1.87 -16.13
N VAL A 89 3.69 -2.91 -15.48
CA VAL A 89 4.18 -2.84 -14.09
C VAL A 89 5.33 -1.84 -13.97
N PHE A 90 6.27 -1.82 -14.92
CA PHE A 90 7.38 -0.87 -14.93
C PHE A 90 6.89 0.56 -15.15
N TYR A 91 5.85 0.75 -15.95
CA TYR A 91 5.21 2.05 -16.18
C TYR A 91 4.47 2.55 -14.94
N LEU A 92 3.72 1.68 -14.27
CA LEU A 92 3.07 1.99 -12.98
C LEU A 92 4.11 2.27 -11.88
N GLY A 93 5.18 1.48 -11.82
CA GLY A 93 6.30 1.68 -10.89
C GLY A 93 7.04 2.99 -11.13
N LYS A 94 7.25 3.39 -12.39
CA LYS A 94 7.78 4.72 -12.74
C LYS A 94 6.85 5.85 -12.32
N LYS A 95 5.53 5.65 -12.35
CA LYS A 95 4.56 6.64 -11.88
C LYS A 95 4.61 6.83 -10.36
N LEU A 96 5.04 5.82 -9.61
CA LEU A 96 5.25 5.89 -8.16
C LEU A 96 6.64 6.42 -7.75
N LEU A 97 7.58 6.53 -8.70
CA LEU A 97 8.92 7.12 -8.51
C LEU A 97 9.04 8.56 -9.02
N LYS A 98 7.93 9.20 -9.38
CA LYS A 98 7.86 10.66 -9.37
C LYS A 98 7.27 11.05 -8.03
N PRO A 99 8.10 11.34 -7.00
CA PRO A 99 7.63 12.25 -5.96
C PRO A 99 7.22 13.51 -6.71
N ASP A 100 5.94 13.85 -6.61
CA ASP A 100 5.40 15.03 -7.23
C ASP A 100 6.30 16.22 -6.91
N THR A 101 6.62 16.92 -7.98
CA THR A 101 7.03 18.32 -8.10
C THR A 101 6.53 19.20 -6.94
N ILE A 102 7.20 19.15 -5.77
CA ILE A 102 7.08 20.15 -4.69
C ILE A 102 8.38 21.00 -4.59
N THR A 103 9.28 20.87 -5.56
CA THR A 103 10.49 21.74 -5.65
C THR A 103 10.29 22.91 -6.61
N GLU A 104 9.26 22.89 -7.45
CA GLU A 104 8.99 23.98 -8.42
C GLU A 104 8.15 25.14 -7.83
N SER A 105 7.67 25.04 -6.59
CA SER A 105 6.87 26.10 -5.95
C SER A 105 7.63 26.96 -4.94
N ILE A 106 8.89 26.68 -4.63
CA ILE A 106 9.68 27.49 -3.67
C ILE A 106 10.65 28.47 -4.35
N GLU A 107 11.04 28.24 -5.61
CA GLU A 107 12.01 29.11 -6.31
C GLU A 107 11.37 30.33 -7.00
N VAL A 108 10.04 30.31 -7.22
CA VAL A 108 9.36 31.41 -7.94
C VAL A 108 8.99 32.59 -7.03
N GLU A 109 8.94 32.42 -5.69
CA GLU A 109 8.46 33.47 -4.77
C GLU A 109 9.57 34.38 -4.19
N THR A 110 10.86 34.08 -4.38
CA THR A 110 11.95 34.93 -3.84
C THR A 110 12.45 35.99 -4.83
N GLN A 111 12.08 35.92 -6.12
CA GLN A 111 12.55 36.87 -7.14
C GLN A 111 11.59 38.06 -7.38
N SER A 112 10.31 37.97 -6.99
CA SER A 112 9.34 39.08 -7.16
C SER A 112 9.38 40.10 -6.02
N THR A 113 9.93 39.76 -4.85
CA THR A 113 9.94 40.64 -3.66
C THR A 113 11.13 41.59 -3.60
N PHE A 114 12.07 41.53 -4.55
CA PHE A 114 13.24 42.44 -4.61
C PHE A 114 13.21 43.40 -5.81
N GLN A 115 12.09 43.49 -6.53
CA GLN A 115 11.87 44.47 -7.61
C GLN A 115 10.43 45.00 -7.61
N GLU A 116 9.88 45.39 -6.45
CA GLU A 116 8.88 46.47 -6.40
C GLU A 116 8.78 47.01 -4.97
N ASN A 117 9.05 48.31 -4.84
CA ASN A 117 9.02 49.19 -3.64
C ASN A 117 10.32 49.37 -2.84
#